data_AF-A0A0Q8XDI8-F1
#
_entry.id   AF-A0A0Q8XDI8-F1
#
_cell.length_a   1.000
_cell.length_b   1.000
_cell.length_c   1.000
_cell.angle_alpha   90.00
_cell.angle_beta   90.00
_cell.angle_gamma   90.00
#
_symmetry.space_group_name_H-M   'P 1'
#
loop_
_entity.id
_entity.type
_entity.pdbx_description
1 polymer ?
#
loop_
_entity_poly.entity_id
_entity_poly.type
_entity_poly.pdbx_seq_one_letter_code
_entity_poly.pdbx_strand_id
1 'polypeptide(L)'
;MNAAIRFLADLRRIGAGGDPHALFDERLTFGQKLADRVATVGGSWGFIIGFGVFLGAWAILNTVILAAHAFDPFPFIFLNLMLSMLAALQAPVIMMSQNRQAAKDRFEARLDYETNQRAETQIEALHDKIDTLREELARLAAQPMGRS
;
A
#
# COMPACT_ATOMS: atom_id res chain seq x y z
N MET A 1 -32.98 -27.17 -11.83
CA MET A 1 -31.91 -26.26 -12.28
C MET A 1 -31.89 -25.04 -11.38
N ASN A 2 -31.31 -25.08 -10.17
CA ASN A 2 -31.17 -23.89 -9.29
C ASN A 2 -30.25 -24.08 -8.05
N ALA A 3 -29.93 -25.31 -7.64
CA ALA A 3 -29.03 -25.54 -6.48
C ALA A 3 -27.54 -25.36 -6.82
N ALA A 4 -27.10 -25.88 -7.97
CA ALA A 4 -25.71 -25.78 -8.42
C ALA A 4 -25.27 -24.33 -8.71
N ILE A 5 -26.17 -23.51 -9.27
CA ILE A 5 -25.90 -22.09 -9.55
C ILE A 5 -25.77 -21.31 -8.24
N ARG A 6 -26.58 -21.63 -7.23
CA ARG A 6 -26.49 -21.02 -5.89
C ARG A 6 -25.21 -21.42 -5.15
N PHE A 7 -24.80 -22.67 -5.30
CA PHE A 7 -23.54 -23.19 -4.74
C PHE A 7 -22.32 -22.52 -5.39
N LEU A 8 -22.33 -22.35 -6.72
CA LEU A 8 -21.27 -21.60 -7.42
C LEU A 8 -21.27 -20.10 -7.08
N ALA A 9 -22.44 -19.52 -6.81
CA ALA A 9 -22.56 -18.14 -6.35
C ALA A 9 -22.02 -17.95 -4.92
N ASP A 10 -22.26 -18.91 -4.01
CA ASP A 10 -21.69 -18.91 -2.66
C ASP A 10 -20.17 -19.13 -2.68
N LEU A 11 -19.66 -20.02 -3.54
CA LEU A 11 -18.21 -20.21 -3.71
C LEU A 11 -17.51 -18.96 -4.25
N ARG A 12 -18.16 -18.24 -5.18
CA ARG A 12 -17.66 -16.94 -5.67
C ARG A 12 -17.66 -15.87 -4.56
N ARG A 13 -18.61 -15.95 -3.62
CA ARG A 13 -18.71 -15.00 -2.49
C ARG A 13 -17.68 -15.27 -1.40
N ILE A 14 -17.29 -16.53 -1.20
CA ILE A 14 -16.20 -16.92 -0.29
C ILE A 14 -14.82 -16.58 -0.88
N GLY A 15 -14.69 -16.58 -2.21
CA GLY A 15 -13.47 -16.17 -2.93
C GLY A 15 -13.31 -14.66 -3.16
N ALA A 16 -14.33 -13.85 -2.87
CA ALA A 16 -14.21 -12.40 -2.90
C ALA A 16 -13.49 -11.95 -1.61
N GLY A 17 -12.16 -12.07 -1.63
CA GLY A 17 -11.29 -11.50 -0.62
C GLY A 17 -11.70 -10.05 -0.38
N GLY A 18 -12.23 -9.78 0.82
CA GLY A 18 -12.48 -8.42 1.25
C GLY A 18 -11.17 -7.64 1.09
N ASP A 19 -11.23 -6.50 0.41
CA ASP A 19 -10.04 -5.73 0.06
C ASP A 19 -9.22 -5.49 1.33
N PRO A 20 -8.05 -6.14 1.47
CA PRO A 20 -7.23 -6.06 2.68
C PRO A 20 -6.83 -4.61 2.98
N HIS A 21 -6.77 -3.77 1.95
CA HIS A 21 -6.52 -2.34 2.07
C HIS A 21 -7.67 -1.60 2.78
N ALA A 22 -8.92 -2.00 2.55
CA ALA A 22 -10.08 -1.37 3.20
C ALA A 22 -10.08 -1.59 4.71
N LEU A 23 -9.63 -2.76 5.18
CA LEU A 23 -9.51 -3.08 6.61
C LEU A 23 -8.39 -2.27 7.30
N PHE A 24 -7.34 -1.93 6.55
CA PHE A 24 -6.24 -1.10 7.05
C PHE A 24 -6.64 0.38 7.12
N ASP A 25 -7.34 0.87 6.09
CA ASP A 25 -7.76 2.27 5.98
C ASP A 25 -8.83 2.66 7.00
N GLU A 26 -9.69 1.73 7.40
CA GLU A 26 -10.77 1.98 8.38
C GLU A 26 -10.23 2.26 9.80
N ARG A 27 -8.97 1.89 10.07
CA ARG A 27 -8.30 2.13 11.38
C ARG A 27 -7.48 3.43 11.43
N LEU A 28 -7.43 4.21 10.35
CA LEU A 28 -6.65 5.45 10.30
C LEU A 28 -7.34 6.60 11.06
N THR A 29 -6.65 7.13 12.06
CA THR A 29 -7.06 8.33 12.79
C THR A 29 -6.96 9.60 11.94
N PHE A 30 -7.69 10.66 12.31
CA PHE A 30 -7.70 11.94 11.57
C PHE A 30 -6.30 12.54 11.36
N GLY A 31 -5.42 12.44 12.37
CA GLY A 31 -4.04 12.91 12.26
C GLY A 31 -3.21 12.12 11.24
N GLN A 32 -3.46 10.82 11.10
CA GLN A 32 -2.78 9.97 10.11
C GLN A 32 -3.24 10.32 8.68
N LYS A 33 -4.52 10.61 8.48
CA LYS A 33 -5.05 11.08 7.18
C LYS A 33 -4.46 12.44 6.78
N LEU A 34 -4.29 13.35 7.73
CA LEU A 34 -3.65 14.64 7.48
C LEU A 34 -2.16 14.48 7.17
N ALA A 35 -1.45 13.62 7.91
CA ALA A 35 -0.04 13.31 7.66
C ALA A 35 0.19 12.67 6.28
N ASP A 36 -0.69 11.76 5.84
CA ASP A 36 -0.63 11.19 4.47
C ASP A 36 -0.81 12.26 3.40
N ARG A 37 -1.71 13.22 3.63
CA ARG A 37 -1.94 14.32 2.70
C ARG A 37 -0.78 15.31 2.65
N VAL A 38 -0.13 15.55 3.79
CA VAL A 38 1.08 16.38 3.87
C VAL A 38 2.28 15.66 3.25
N ALA A 39 2.44 14.35 3.46
CA ALA A 39 3.53 13.55 2.89
C ALA A 39 3.45 13.45 1.36
N THR A 40 2.25 13.30 0.81
CA THR A 40 2.01 13.29 -0.64
C THR A 40 2.24 14.65 -1.30
N VAL A 41 1.95 15.75 -0.60
CA VAL A 41 2.21 17.12 -1.10
C VAL A 41 3.68 17.50 -0.96
N GLY A 42 4.32 17.17 0.17
CA GLY A 42 5.72 17.52 0.45
C GLY A 42 6.75 16.80 -0.44
N GLY A 43 6.39 15.66 -1.02
CA GLY A 43 7.25 14.90 -1.94
C GLY A 43 7.08 15.25 -3.43
N SER A 44 6.19 16.17 -3.78
CA SER A 44 5.90 16.49 -5.19
C SER A 44 6.90 17.51 -5.75
N TRP A 45 7.32 17.31 -7.01
CA TRP A 45 8.15 18.26 -7.76
C TRP A 45 7.53 19.67 -7.82
N GLY A 46 6.19 19.78 -7.85
CA GLY A 46 5.50 21.07 -7.84
C GLY A 46 5.66 21.84 -6.52
N PHE A 47 5.70 21.14 -5.39
CA PHE A 47 5.93 21.75 -4.08
C PHE A 47 7.34 22.30 -3.96
N ILE A 48 8.35 21.56 -4.43
CA ILE A 48 9.75 21.99 -4.44
C ILE A 48 9.93 23.28 -5.25
N ILE A 49 9.35 23.33 -6.46
CA ILE A 49 9.41 24.50 -7.34
C ILE A 49 8.69 25.69 -6.70
N GLY A 50 7.46 25.50 -6.19
CA GLY A 50 6.69 26.56 -5.54
C GLY A 50 7.37 27.12 -4.29
N PHE A 51 7.96 26.23 -3.47
CA PHE A 51 8.73 26.62 -2.29
C PHE A 51 9.98 27.42 -2.67
N GLY A 52 10.72 26.99 -3.70
CA GLY A 52 11.87 27.74 -4.23
C GLY A 52 11.49 29.14 -4.76
N VAL A 53 10.38 29.25 -5.49
CA VAL A 53 9.85 30.54 -5.95
C VAL A 53 9.47 31.44 -4.78
N PHE A 54 8.83 30.88 -3.74
CA PHE A 54 8.49 31.62 -2.52
C PHE A 54 9.73 32.16 -1.81
N LEU A 55 10.77 31.33 -1.63
CA LEU A 55 12.03 31.77 -1.02
C LEU A 55 12.71 32.87 -1.85
N GLY A 56 12.73 32.71 -3.18
CA GLY A 56 13.27 33.72 -4.09
C GLY A 56 12.48 35.04 -4.02
N ALA A 57 11.15 34.98 -4.01
CA ALA A 57 10.29 36.15 -3.87
C ALA A 57 10.49 36.85 -2.52
N TRP A 58 10.63 36.09 -1.42
CA TRP A 58 10.91 36.63 -0.10
C TRP A 58 12.26 37.34 -0.03
N ALA A 59 13.30 36.74 -0.63
CA ALA A 59 14.63 37.34 -0.72
C ALA A 59 14.60 38.64 -1.54
N ILE A 60 13.93 38.65 -2.70
CA ILE A 60 13.76 39.84 -3.55
C ILE A 60 12.99 40.94 -2.82
N LEU A 61 11.89 40.60 -2.13
CA LEU A 61 11.08 41.55 -1.36
C LEU A 61 11.90 42.23 -0.26
N ASN A 62 12.66 41.45 0.53
CA ASN A 62 13.47 42.00 1.61
C ASN A 62 14.69 42.80 1.13
N THR A 63 15.31 42.41 0.00
CA THR A 63 16.52 43.07 -0.50
C THR A 63 16.24 44.28 -1.39
N VAL A 64 15.23 44.21 -2.25
CA VAL A 64 14.97 45.24 -3.27
C VAL A 64 13.91 46.24 -2.81
N ILE A 65 12.81 45.75 -2.24
CA ILE A 65 11.64 46.59 -1.92
C ILE A 65 11.78 47.22 -0.54
N LEU A 66 12.30 46.46 0.43
CA LEU A 66 12.39 46.88 1.83
C LEU A 66 13.79 47.39 2.22
N ALA A 67 14.70 47.60 1.27
CA ALA A 67 16.14 47.84 1.47
C ALA A 67 16.55 48.74 2.67
N ALA A 68 15.79 49.80 2.99
CA ALA A 68 16.06 50.70 4.12
C ALA A 68 15.40 50.29 5.46
N HIS A 69 14.36 49.44 5.43
CA HIS A 69 13.62 48.90 6.58
C HIS A 69 13.49 47.37 6.47
N ALA A 70 14.57 46.70 6.04
CA ALA A 70 14.52 45.28 5.75
C ALA A 70 14.22 44.49 7.03
N PHE A 71 13.14 43.72 6.98
CA PHE A 71 12.70 42.89 8.10
C PHE A 71 13.66 41.71 8.31
N ASP A 72 14.23 41.18 7.23
CA ASP A 72 15.28 40.16 7.24
C ASP A 72 16.44 40.57 6.31
N PRO A 73 17.37 41.42 6.76
CA PRO A 73 18.52 41.84 5.96
C PRO A 73 19.44 40.67 5.63
N PHE A 74 20.18 40.76 4.52
CA PHE A 74 21.25 39.79 4.21
C PHE A 74 22.21 39.67 5.42
N PRO A 75 22.44 38.47 6.00
CA PRO A 75 22.36 37.13 5.41
C PRO A 75 21.07 36.29 5.68
N PHE A 76 19.92 36.92 5.89
CA PHE A 76 18.60 36.29 6.08
C PHE A 76 18.51 35.34 7.30
N ILE A 77 18.72 35.88 8.49
CA ILE A 77 18.76 35.12 9.76
C ILE A 77 17.40 34.48 10.05
N PHE A 78 16.30 35.19 9.78
CA PHE A 78 14.96 34.66 10.07
C PHE A 78 14.61 33.50 9.14
N LEU A 79 14.88 33.65 7.84
CA LEU A 79 14.67 32.59 6.86
C LEU A 79 15.54 31.36 7.17
N ASN A 80 16.79 31.56 7.58
CA ASN A 80 17.69 30.48 7.96
C ASN A 80 17.18 29.72 9.22
N LEU A 81 16.68 30.44 10.22
CA LEU A 81 16.08 29.85 11.42
C LEU A 81 14.85 29.00 11.06
N MET A 82 13.96 29.53 10.22
CA MET A 82 12.77 28.80 9.78
C MET A 82 13.14 27.53 8.99
N LEU A 83 14.09 27.61 8.07
CA LEU A 83 14.57 26.45 7.31
C LEU A 83 15.20 25.40 8.21
N SER A 84 15.98 25.83 9.22
CA SER A 84 16.60 24.92 10.18
C SER A 84 15.57 24.17 11.02
N MET A 85 14.52 24.86 11.49
CA MET A 85 13.39 24.21 12.18
C MET A 85 12.63 23.24 11.26
N LEU A 86 12.41 23.63 10.00
CA LEU A 86 11.75 22.78 9.02
C LEU A 86 12.56 21.49 8.77
N ALA A 87 13.87 21.62 8.58
CA ALA A 87 14.79 20.50 8.39
C ALA A 87 14.85 19.58 9.63
N ALA A 88 14.84 20.13 10.84
CA ALA A 88 14.83 19.35 12.07
C ALA A 88 13.58 18.45 12.19
N LEU A 89 12.44 18.89 11.66
CA LEU A 89 11.19 18.11 11.62
C LEU A 89 11.12 17.12 10.45
N GLN A 90 12.01 17.21 9.46
CA GLN A 90 11.97 16.29 8.31
C GLN A 90 12.29 14.85 8.69
N ALA A 91 13.37 14.61 9.46
CA ALA A 91 13.79 13.25 9.78
C ALA A 91 12.73 12.43 10.54
N PRO A 92 12.05 12.97 11.57
CA PRO A 92 10.95 12.26 12.23
C PRO A 92 9.75 12.01 11.33
N VAL A 93 9.36 12.98 10.48
CA VAL A 93 8.23 12.83 9.54
C VAL A 93 8.54 11.75 8.50
N ILE A 94 9.76 11.76 7.96
CA ILE A 94 10.24 10.71 7.05
C ILE A 94 10.21 9.35 7.76
N MET A 95 10.71 9.27 8.99
CA MET A 95 10.72 8.04 9.78
C MET A 95 9.29 7.53 10.08
N MET A 96 8.34 8.42 10.37
CA MET A 96 6.93 8.04 10.55
C MET A 96 6.30 7.54 9.25
N SER A 97 6.61 8.17 8.11
CA SER A 97 6.15 7.73 6.80
C SER A 97 6.73 6.35 6.43
N GLN A 98 8.04 6.16 6.66
CA GLN A 98 8.72 4.88 6.45
C GLN A 98 8.18 3.79 7.36
N ASN A 99 7.97 4.06 8.64
CA ASN A 99 7.40 3.09 9.58
C ASN A 99 5.97 2.66 9.18
N ARG A 100 5.18 3.58 8.62
CA ARG A 100 3.84 3.29 8.06
C ARG A 100 3.93 2.42 6.81
N GLN A 101 4.81 2.74 5.86
CA GLN A 101 5.03 1.93 4.67
C GLN A 101 5.50 0.52 5.05
N ALA A 102 6.49 0.40 5.94
CA ALA A 102 6.97 -0.90 6.41
C ALA A 102 5.90 -1.74 7.10
N ALA A 103 4.95 -1.12 7.82
CA ALA A 103 3.81 -1.83 8.41
C ALA A 103 2.85 -2.37 7.34
N LYS A 104 2.61 -1.59 6.27
CA LYS A 104 1.80 -2.00 5.11
C LYS A 104 2.47 -3.15 4.35
N ASP A 105 3.77 -3.02 4.04
CA ASP A 105 4.54 -4.04 3.34
C ASP A 105 4.55 -5.38 4.10
N ARG A 106 4.70 -5.33 5.44
CA ARG A 106 4.62 -6.53 6.29
C ARG A 106 3.25 -7.18 6.29
N PHE A 107 2.18 -6.39 6.17
CA PHE A 107 0.83 -6.91 6.11
C PHE A 107 0.56 -7.58 4.76
N GLU A 108 0.93 -6.94 3.66
CA GLU A 108 0.85 -7.51 2.30
C GLU A 108 1.64 -8.83 2.21
N ALA A 109 2.88 -8.86 2.71
CA ALA A 109 3.69 -10.08 2.71
C ALA A 109 3.05 -11.24 3.52
N ARG A 110 2.33 -10.95 4.61
CA ARG A 110 1.61 -11.98 5.37
C ARG A 110 0.42 -12.53 4.59
N LEU A 111 -0.31 -11.66 3.91
CA LEU A 111 -1.46 -12.07 3.11
C LEU A 111 -1.03 -12.94 1.91
N ASP A 112 0.06 -12.55 1.24
CA ASP A 112 0.64 -13.33 0.14
C ASP A 112 1.07 -14.72 0.64
N TYR A 113 1.70 -14.78 1.80
CA TYR A 113 2.10 -16.04 2.43
C TYR A 113 0.89 -16.95 2.76
N GLU A 114 -0.18 -16.40 3.34
CA GLU A 114 -1.41 -17.15 3.61
C GLU A 114 -2.09 -17.65 2.32
N THR A 115 -2.10 -16.82 1.29
CA THR A 115 -2.67 -17.18 -0.02
C THR A 115 -1.87 -18.30 -0.66
N ASN A 116 -0.54 -18.25 -0.58
CA ASN A 116 0.32 -19.30 -1.11
C ASN A 116 0.13 -20.64 -0.39
N GLN A 117 0.06 -20.64 0.95
CA GLN A 117 -0.25 -21.86 1.71
C GLN A 117 -1.61 -22.45 1.34
N ARG A 118 -2.65 -21.61 1.20
CA ARG A 118 -3.97 -22.08 0.76
C ARG A 118 -3.94 -22.66 -0.65
N ALA A 119 -3.13 -22.11 -1.54
CA ALA A 119 -2.95 -22.64 -2.88
C ALA A 119 -2.24 -24.01 -2.84
N GLU A 120 -1.20 -24.15 -2.02
CA GLU A 120 -0.48 -25.41 -1.80
C GLU A 120 -1.43 -26.52 -1.33
N THR A 121 -2.22 -26.30 -0.28
CA THR A 121 -3.21 -27.28 0.20
C THR A 121 -4.27 -27.61 -0.86
N GLN A 122 -4.69 -26.64 -1.68
CA GLN A 122 -5.63 -26.90 -2.78
C GLN A 122 -5.00 -27.76 -3.89
N ILE A 123 -3.71 -27.58 -4.16
CA ILE A 123 -2.96 -28.40 -5.13
C ILE A 123 -2.80 -29.83 -4.61
N GLU A 124 -2.46 -30.01 -3.33
CA GLU A 124 -2.39 -31.33 -2.68
C GLU A 124 -3.75 -32.04 -2.78
N ALA A 125 -4.84 -31.36 -2.41
CA ALA A 125 -6.19 -31.92 -2.53
C ALA A 125 -6.60 -32.24 -3.97
N LEU A 126 -6.05 -31.53 -4.97
CA LEU A 126 -6.26 -31.84 -6.38
C LEU A 126 -5.45 -33.08 -6.79
N HIS A 127 -4.23 -33.24 -6.28
CA HIS A 127 -3.38 -34.41 -6.50
C HIS A 127 -4.06 -35.68 -6.02
N ASP A 128 -4.57 -35.68 -4.78
CA ASP A 128 -5.29 -36.82 -4.19
C ASP A 128 -6.50 -37.24 -5.04
N LYS A 129 -7.23 -36.27 -5.60
CA LYS A 129 -8.36 -36.55 -6.50
C LYS A 129 -7.90 -37.15 -7.82
N ILE A 130 -6.79 -36.69 -8.40
CA ILE A 130 -6.22 -37.25 -9.63
C ILE A 130 -5.79 -38.70 -9.40
N ASP A 131 -5.13 -38.99 -8.28
CA ASP A 131 -4.71 -40.35 -7.95
C ASP A 131 -5.91 -41.28 -7.75
N THR A 132 -6.95 -40.82 -7.03
CA THR A 132 -8.20 -41.57 -6.88
C THR A 132 -8.83 -41.90 -8.24
N LEU A 133 -8.94 -40.91 -9.14
CA LEU A 133 -9.47 -41.12 -10.49
C LEU A 133 -8.61 -42.10 -11.30
N ARG A 134 -7.29 -42.03 -11.16
CA ARG A 134 -6.36 -42.93 -11.83
C ARG A 134 -6.54 -44.37 -11.36
N GLU A 135 -6.75 -44.59 -10.06
CA GLU A 135 -7.06 -45.90 -9.50
C GLU A 135 -8.40 -46.45 -10.00
N GLU A 136 -9.46 -45.62 -10.02
CA GLU A 136 -10.77 -46.02 -10.55
C GLU A 136 -10.68 -46.44 -12.02
N LEU A 137 -9.99 -45.65 -12.85
CA LEU A 137 -9.75 -45.99 -14.25
C LEU A 137 -8.96 -47.31 -14.41
N ALA A 138 -7.94 -47.53 -13.58
CA ALA A 138 -7.19 -48.79 -13.59
C ALA A 138 -8.06 -49.99 -13.22
N ARG A 139 -8.96 -49.84 -12.22
CA ARG A 139 -9.92 -50.88 -11.84
C ARG A 139 -10.92 -51.20 -12.96
N LEU A 140 -11.43 -50.18 -13.64
CA LEU A 140 -12.33 -50.35 -14.78
C LEU A 140 -11.64 -51.05 -15.96
N ALA A 141 -10.38 -50.71 -16.24
CA ALA A 141 -9.60 -51.38 -17.29
C ALA A 141 -9.26 -52.84 -16.95
N ALA A 142 -9.10 -53.17 -15.67
CA ALA A 142 -8.83 -54.52 -15.18
C ALA A 142 -10.08 -55.42 -15.10
N GLN A 143 -11.29 -54.86 -15.22
CA GLN A 143 -12.51 -55.66 -15.33
C GLN A 143 -12.52 -56.37 -16.69
N PRO A 144 -12.42 -57.71 -16.73
CA PRO A 144 -12.56 -58.42 -17.99
C PRO A 144 -13.99 -58.18 -18.46
N MET A 145 -14.15 -57.66 -19.68
CA MET A 145 -15.44 -57.53 -20.37
C MET A 145 -16.10 -58.91 -20.38
N GLY A 146 -16.94 -59.16 -19.39
CA GLY A 146 -17.62 -60.42 -19.17
C GLY A 146 -18.59 -60.66 -20.31
N ARG A 147 -18.10 -61.45 -21.28
CA ARG A 147 -18.78 -62.24 -22.29
C ARG A 147 -20.32 -62.17 -22.25
N SER A 148 -20.90 -61.56 -23.28
CA SER A 148 -22.22 -61.93 -23.80
C SER A 148 -22.13 -63.19 -24.63
#